data_AF-A0A5P3VI51-F1
#
_entry.id   AF-A0A5P3VI51-F1
#
_cell.length_a   1.000
_cell.length_b   1.000
_cell.length_c   1.000
_cell.angle_alpha   90.00
_cell.angle_beta   90.00
_cell.angle_gamma   90.00
#
_symmetry.space_group_name_H-M   'P 1'
#
loop_
_entity.id
_entity.type
_entity.pdbx_description
1 polymer ?
#
loop_
_entity_poly.entity_id
_entity_poly.type
_entity_poly.pdbx_seq_one_letter_code
_entity_poly.pdbx_strand_id
1 'polypeptide(L)'
;MSEVVAAGPPADIEKARDALESEVPGLLELMDPDVPGMHATTSIDFVVVLSGAITLELDSGAATVLHAGDTLVQNGVRHRWLNHGTERAWIAAVVLGAERATQEHLRLE
;
A
#
# COMPACT_ATOMS: atom_id res chain seq x y z
N MET A 1 1.70 23.90 7.34
CA MET A 1 0.93 22.78 6.75
C MET A 1 1.06 22.89 5.25
N SER A 2 1.73 21.93 4.60
CA SER A 2 1.94 21.93 3.15
C SER A 2 0.63 21.66 2.42
N GLU A 3 0.36 22.47 1.40
CA GLU A 3 -0.80 22.39 0.52
C GLU A 3 -1.01 20.96 0.00
N VAL A 4 -2.24 20.45 0.04
CA VAL A 4 -2.60 19.13 -0.50
C VAL A 4 -2.71 19.24 -2.02
N VAL A 5 -1.58 19.10 -2.71
CA VAL A 5 -1.56 19.02 -4.17
C VAL A 5 -1.91 17.58 -4.55
N ALA A 6 -3.01 17.38 -5.27
CA ALA A 6 -3.27 16.12 -5.96
C ALA A 6 -2.08 15.86 -6.90
N ALA A 7 -1.34 14.78 -6.67
CA ALA A 7 -0.18 14.46 -7.50
C ALA A 7 -0.69 14.11 -8.91
N GLY A 8 -0.44 15.00 -9.88
CA GLY A 8 -0.53 14.65 -11.29
C GLY A 8 0.60 13.67 -11.66
N PRO A 9 0.51 13.02 -12.83
CA PRO A 9 1.63 12.23 -13.33
C PRO A 9 2.90 13.09 -13.37
N PRO A 10 4.08 12.52 -13.06
CA PRO A 10 5.33 13.27 -13.07
C PRO A 10 5.59 13.82 -14.49
N ALA A 11 6.05 15.08 -14.56
CA ALA A 11 6.37 15.73 -15.82
C ALA A 11 7.49 15.01 -16.60
N ASP A 12 8.36 14.29 -15.88
CA ASP A 12 9.41 13.44 -16.40
C ASP A 12 9.31 12.06 -15.73
N ILE A 13 8.77 11.09 -16.47
CA ILE A 13 8.50 9.75 -15.97
C ILE A 13 9.81 8.99 -15.73
N GLU A 14 10.82 9.19 -16.57
CA GLU A 14 12.09 8.48 -16.44
C GLU A 14 12.85 8.92 -15.21
N LYS A 15 12.93 10.23 -14.99
CA LYS A 15 13.53 10.78 -13.77
C LYS A 15 12.76 10.35 -12.51
N ALA A 16 11.43 10.28 -12.57
CA ALA A 16 10.61 9.83 -11.45
C ALA A 16 10.84 8.35 -11.13
N ARG A 17 11.00 7.51 -12.17
CA ARG A 17 11.34 6.09 -12.04
C ARG A 17 12.70 5.91 -11.39
N ASP A 18 13.73 6.62 -11.85
CA ASP A 18 15.09 6.51 -11.32
C ASP A 18 15.15 6.97 -9.85
N ALA A 19 14.41 8.03 -9.50
CA ALA A 19 14.30 8.49 -8.12
C ALA A 19 13.63 7.44 -7.23
N LEU A 20 12.51 6.86 -7.69
CA LEU A 20 11.79 5.84 -6.94
C LEU A 20 12.64 4.59 -6.71
N GLU A 21 13.38 4.13 -7.73
CA GLU A 21 14.29 3.01 -7.60
C GLU A 21 15.43 3.30 -6.63
N SER A 22 15.94 4.54 -6.58
CA SER A 22 16.97 4.91 -5.61
C SER A 22 16.45 5.01 -4.17
N GLU A 23 15.21 5.46 -3.96
CA GLU A 23 14.64 5.68 -2.63
C GLU A 23 14.02 4.39 -2.07
N VAL A 24 13.37 3.60 -2.91
CA VAL A 24 12.68 2.37 -2.55
C VAL A 24 12.97 1.28 -3.60
N PRO A 25 14.18 0.68 -3.57
CA PRO A 25 14.60 -0.27 -4.59
C PRO A 25 13.63 -1.44 -4.76
N GLY A 26 13.31 -1.78 -6.02
CA GLY A 26 12.44 -2.91 -6.37
C GLY A 26 10.94 -2.68 -6.12
N LEU A 27 10.51 -1.53 -5.60
CA LEU A 27 9.08 -1.24 -5.39
C LEU A 27 8.28 -1.33 -6.70
N LEU A 28 8.83 -0.78 -7.79
CA LEU A 28 8.17 -0.76 -9.09
C LEU A 28 7.89 -2.16 -9.64
N GLU A 29 8.74 -3.15 -9.34
CA GLU A 29 8.57 -4.53 -9.79
C GLU A 29 7.36 -5.21 -9.13
N LEU A 30 6.93 -4.72 -7.97
CA LEU A 30 5.79 -5.23 -7.22
C LEU A 30 4.46 -4.57 -7.64
N MET A 31 4.53 -3.46 -8.39
CA MET A 31 3.36 -2.70 -8.81
C MET A 31 2.75 -3.31 -10.08
N ASP A 32 1.43 -3.36 -10.12
CA ASP A 32 0.71 -3.75 -11.32
C ASP A 32 0.73 -2.61 -12.36
N PRO A 33 1.23 -2.85 -13.58
CA PRO A 33 1.33 -1.81 -14.61
C PRO A 33 -0.04 -1.40 -15.18
N ASP A 34 -1.05 -2.28 -15.10
CA ASP A 34 -2.38 -2.06 -15.65
C ASP A 34 -3.37 -1.53 -14.60
N VAL A 35 -3.08 -1.75 -13.30
CA VAL A 35 -3.93 -1.33 -12.19
C VAL A 35 -3.17 -0.40 -11.24
N PRO A 36 -3.26 0.93 -11.42
CA PRO A 36 -2.49 1.90 -10.62
C PRO A 36 -2.64 1.70 -9.11
N GLY A 37 -1.48 1.69 -8.42
CA GLY A 37 -1.39 1.55 -6.97
C GLY A 37 -1.51 0.12 -6.44
N MET A 38 -1.90 -0.84 -7.28
CA MET A 38 -2.17 -2.20 -6.88
C MET A 38 -0.89 -3.02 -6.82
N HIS A 39 -0.64 -3.68 -5.69
CA HIS A 39 0.59 -4.43 -5.45
C HIS A 39 0.39 -5.50 -4.38
N ALA A 40 1.36 -6.39 -4.25
CA ALA A 40 1.46 -7.33 -3.14
C ALA A 40 2.91 -7.53 -2.73
N THR A 41 3.14 -7.67 -1.44
CA THR A 41 4.44 -7.96 -0.84
C THR A 41 4.39 -9.31 -0.12
N THR A 42 5.53 -9.97 0.00
CA THR A 42 5.65 -11.15 0.88
C THR A 42 5.95 -10.66 2.30
N SER A 43 4.92 -10.07 2.93
CA SER A 43 5.03 -9.44 4.25
C SER A 43 3.75 -9.55 5.06
N ILE A 44 3.87 -9.25 6.36
CA ILE A 44 2.77 -8.91 7.24
C ILE A 44 2.89 -7.43 7.59
N ASP A 45 1.85 -6.66 7.32
CA ASP A 45 1.83 -5.22 7.51
C ASP A 45 0.82 -4.87 8.60
N PHE A 46 1.28 -4.17 9.65
CA PHE A 46 0.42 -3.59 10.67
C PHE A 46 0.20 -2.13 10.34
N VAL A 47 -1.02 -1.78 9.94
CA VAL A 47 -1.36 -0.43 9.48
C VAL A 47 -2.29 0.25 10.48
N VAL A 48 -2.00 1.50 10.78
CA VAL A 48 -2.83 2.39 11.60
C VAL A 48 -3.12 3.65 10.80
N VAL A 49 -4.39 4.02 10.68
CA VAL A 49 -4.77 5.32 10.11
C VAL A 49 -4.59 6.39 11.17
N LEU A 50 -3.66 7.31 10.95
CA LEU A 50 -3.32 8.38 11.89
C LEU A 50 -4.28 9.57 11.76
N SER A 51 -4.66 9.93 10.54
CA SER A 51 -5.61 11.02 10.25
C SER A 51 -6.20 10.91 8.85
N GLY A 52 -7.33 11.59 8.64
CA GLY A 52 -8.07 11.55 7.38
C GLY A 52 -8.88 10.27 7.18
N ALA A 53 -9.26 10.01 5.93
CA ALA A 53 -9.94 8.79 5.52
C ALA A 53 -9.27 8.22 4.26
N ILE A 54 -9.06 6.91 4.24
CA ILE A 54 -8.41 6.23 3.11
C ILE A 54 -9.14 4.91 2.82
N THR A 55 -9.23 4.57 1.54
CA THR A 55 -9.88 3.33 1.10
C THR A 55 -8.82 2.28 0.83
N LEU A 56 -8.96 1.13 1.48
CA LEU A 56 -8.25 -0.10 1.12
C LEU A 56 -9.12 -0.86 0.11
N GLU A 57 -8.59 -1.09 -1.09
CA GLU A 57 -9.21 -1.91 -2.12
C GLU A 57 -8.39 -3.17 -2.35
N LEU A 58 -9.07 -4.33 -2.41
CA LEU A 58 -8.50 -5.64 -2.66
C LEU A 58 -8.75 -6.09 -4.10
N ASP A 59 -7.97 -7.04 -4.59
CA ASP A 59 -8.11 -7.61 -5.93
C ASP A 59 -9.48 -8.27 -6.21
N SER A 60 -10.14 -8.77 -5.16
CA SER A 60 -11.52 -9.28 -5.20
C SER A 60 -12.58 -8.21 -5.53
N GLY A 61 -12.21 -6.93 -5.57
CA GLY A 61 -13.11 -5.79 -5.69
C GLY A 61 -13.73 -5.34 -4.37
N ALA A 62 -13.46 -6.04 -3.26
CA ALA A 62 -13.83 -5.57 -1.94
C ALA A 62 -13.07 -4.28 -1.60
N ALA A 63 -13.79 -3.26 -1.13
CA ALA A 63 -13.23 -1.98 -0.72
C ALA A 63 -13.79 -1.57 0.64
N THR A 64 -12.93 -1.03 1.50
CA THR A 64 -13.32 -0.54 2.84
C THR A 64 -12.70 0.83 3.09
N VAL A 65 -13.53 1.78 3.51
CA VAL A 65 -13.09 3.10 3.96
C VAL A 65 -12.68 3.01 5.42
N LEU A 66 -11.45 3.42 5.71
CA LEU A 66 -10.86 3.46 7.03
C LEU A 66 -10.67 4.90 7.47
N HIS A 67 -10.91 5.17 8.75
CA HIS A 67 -10.85 6.47 9.38
C HIS A 67 -9.75 6.50 10.44
N ALA A 68 -9.39 7.70 10.91
CA ALA A 68 -8.43 7.88 11.99
C ALA A 68 -8.73 6.98 13.20
N GLY A 69 -7.72 6.22 13.64
CA GLY A 69 -7.83 5.24 14.72
C GLY A 69 -8.09 3.80 14.25
N ASP A 70 -8.56 3.60 13.02
CA ASP A 70 -8.73 2.25 12.47
C ASP A 70 -7.38 1.58 12.26
N THR A 71 -7.34 0.27 12.50
CA THR A 71 -6.15 -0.57 12.36
C THR A 71 -6.46 -1.83 11.58
N LEU A 72 -5.47 -2.33 10.84
CA LEU A 72 -5.59 -3.61 10.15
C LEU A 72 -4.25 -4.34 10.07
N VAL A 73 -4.36 -5.63 9.79
CA VAL A 73 -3.24 -6.51 9.47
C VAL A 73 -3.38 -6.97 8.02
N GLN A 74 -2.43 -6.58 7.17
CA GLN A 74 -2.34 -7.04 5.80
C GLN A 74 -1.39 -8.24 5.74
N ASN A 75 -1.88 -9.43 5.40
CA ASN A 75 -1.04 -10.63 5.34
C ASN A 75 -0.78 -11.04 3.88
N GLY A 76 0.12 -10.31 3.21
CA GLY A 76 0.52 -10.56 1.82
C GLY A 76 -0.63 -10.51 0.80
N VAL A 77 -1.72 -9.80 1.14
CA VAL A 77 -2.91 -9.64 0.29
C VAL A 77 -2.66 -8.55 -0.74
N ARG A 78 -3.00 -8.83 -2.01
CA ARG A 78 -2.87 -7.86 -3.09
C ARG A 78 -3.89 -6.74 -2.91
N HIS A 79 -3.41 -5.50 -2.88
CA HIS A 79 -4.21 -4.34 -2.49
C HIS A 79 -3.71 -3.02 -3.09
N ARG A 80 -4.55 -1.99 -3.00
CA ARG A 80 -4.16 -0.59 -3.22
C ARG A 80 -4.79 0.34 -2.19
N TRP A 81 -4.19 1.50 -2.04
CA TRP A 81 -4.67 2.59 -1.20
C TRP A 81 -5.19 3.73 -2.06
N LEU A 82 -6.43 4.15 -1.83
CA LEU A 82 -7.05 5.25 -2.55
C LEU A 82 -7.50 6.31 -1.56
N ASN A 83 -7.10 7.55 -1.80
CA ASN A 83 -7.66 8.70 -1.11
C ASN A 83 -8.67 9.39 -2.05
N HIS A 84 -9.95 9.21 -1.79
CA HIS A 84 -11.04 9.85 -2.53
C HIS A 84 -11.38 11.26 -2.01
N GLY A 85 -10.82 11.66 -0.86
CA GLY A 85 -11.07 12.93 -0.22
C GLY A 85 -10.20 14.06 -0.77
N THR A 86 -10.52 15.29 -0.36
CA THR A 86 -9.73 16.49 -0.63
C THR A 86 -8.64 16.75 0.41
N GLU A 87 -8.72 16.05 1.55
CA GLU A 87 -7.76 16.14 2.65
C GLU A 87 -6.71 15.02 2.56
N ARG A 88 -5.52 15.26 3.09
CA ARG A 88 -4.50 14.19 3.22
C ARG A 88 -4.97 13.14 4.22
N ALA A 89 -4.83 11.87 3.85
CA ALA A 89 -4.84 10.76 4.79
C ALA A 89 -3.41 10.36 5.14
N TRP A 90 -3.16 10.10 6.42
CA TRP A 90 -1.87 9.64 6.91
C TRP A 90 -2.02 8.27 7.53
N ILE A 91 -1.18 7.34 7.10
CA ILE A 91 -1.08 6.00 7.69
C ILE A 91 0.33 5.80 8.26
N ALA A 92 0.43 5.03 9.34
CA ALA A 92 1.67 4.40 9.76
C ALA A 92 1.59 2.92 9.44
N ALA A 93 2.64 2.37 8.83
CA ALA A 93 2.76 0.95 8.54
C ALA A 93 4.05 0.40 9.14
N VAL A 94 3.94 -0.72 9.86
CA VAL A 94 5.08 -1.57 10.21
C VAL A 94 5.03 -2.79 9.30
N VAL A 95 6.01 -2.91 8.41
CA VAL A 95 6.08 -3.96 7.39
C VAL A 95 7.14 -4.96 7.79
N LEU A 96 6.73 -6.22 7.97
CA LEU A 96 7.62 -7.32 8.32
C LEU A 96 7.68 -8.30 7.16
N GLY A 97 8.86 -8.47 6.55
CA GLY A 97 9.08 -9.53 5.57
C GLY A 97 8.76 -10.89 6.18
N ALA A 98 7.99 -11.70 5.47
CA ALA A 98 7.50 -12.99 5.96
C ALA A 98 7.71 -14.08 4.91
N GLU A 99 7.81 -15.32 5.34
CA GLU A 99 7.71 -16.47 4.45
C GLU A 99 6.25 -16.87 4.28
N ARG A 100 5.85 -17.26 3.06
CA ARG A 100 4.52 -17.83 2.88
C ARG A 100 4.45 -19.18 3.58
N ALA A 101 3.54 -19.30 4.55
CA ALA A 101 3.27 -20.57 5.20
C ALA A 101 2.86 -21.60 4.13
N THR A 102 3.62 -22.69 4.03
CA THR A 102 3.23 -23.85 3.24
C THR A 102 2.19 -24.65 4.03
N GLN A 103 1.36 -25.44 3.34
CA GLN A 103 0.40 -26.35 3.99
C GLN A 103 1.09 -27.36 4.93
N GLU A 104 2.38 -27.59 4.75
CA GLU A 104 3.21 -28.42 5.63
C GLU A 104 3.49 -27.74 6.98
N HIS A 105 3.73 -26.42 6.97
CA HIS A 105 3.94 -25.63 8.18
C HIS A 105 2.69 -25.54 9.08
N LEU A 106 1.49 -25.62 8.50
CA LEU A 106 0.22 -25.56 9.22
C LEU A 106 -0.22 -26.88 9.88
N ARG A 107 0.53 -27.98 9.66
CA ARG A 107 0.19 -29.34 10.16
C ARG A 107 1.06 -29.80 11.34
N LEU A 108 1.96 -28.95 11.82
CA LEU A 108 2.92 -29.29 12.88
C LEU A 108 2.53 -28.76 14.28
N GLU A 109 1.29 -28.29 14.44
CA GLU A 109 0.66 -27.94 15.73
C GLU A 109 -0.65 -28.70 15.93
#